data_AF-A0A844ZKY3-F1
#
_entry.id   AF-A0A844ZKY3-F1
#
_cell.length_a   1.000
_cell.length_b   1.000
_cell.length_c   1.000
_cell.angle_alpha   90.00
_cell.angle_beta   90.00
_cell.angle_gamma   90.00
#
_symmetry.space_group_name_H-M   'P 1'
#
loop_
_entity.id
_entity.type
_entity.pdbx_description
1 polymer ?
#
loop_
_entity_poly.entity_id
_entity_poly.type
_entity_poly.pdbx_seq_one_letter_code
_entity_poly.pdbx_strand_id
1 'polypeptide(L)'
;MIKNYRPGGIGMIQAEPGTYLVHAYFDDNQVDLVKANVVGWQIGSERILTPLVIDPRAAMDETWFVIHPDGRVECNDGRCWNDVDSWIVEERRLRRDAA
;
A
#
# COMPACT_ATOMS: atom_id res chain seq x y z
N MET A 1 3.18 2.13 32.10
CA MET A 1 2.89 1.76 30.71
C MET A 1 1.73 2.62 30.24
N ILE A 2 2.01 3.70 29.50
CA ILE A 2 0.97 4.58 28.95
C ILE A 2 0.24 3.77 27.88
N LYS A 3 -1.05 3.49 28.09
CA LYS A 3 -1.89 2.87 27.06
C LYS A 3 -1.99 3.88 25.92
N ASN A 4 -1.24 3.64 24.86
CA ASN A 4 -1.30 4.43 23.63
C ASN A 4 -2.61 4.04 22.93
N TYR A 5 -3.71 4.65 23.35
CA TYR A 5 -4.98 4.54 22.64
C TYR A 5 -4.76 5.22 21.30
N ARG A 6 -4.45 4.44 20.26
CA ARG A 6 -4.56 4.93 18.88
C ARG A 6 -5.97 5.52 18.78
N PRO A 7 -6.12 6.79 18.36
CA PRO A 7 -7.44 7.36 18.19
C PRO A 7 -8.26 6.39 17.34
N GLY A 8 -9.41 5.96 17.87
CA GLY A 8 -10.28 5.05 17.14
C GLY A 8 -10.57 5.65 15.77
N GLY A 9 -10.42 4.85 14.70
CA GLY A 9 -10.76 5.31 13.37
C GLY A 9 -12.18 5.87 13.34
N ILE A 10 -12.38 6.95 12.59
CA ILE A 10 -13.69 7.59 12.41
C ILE A 10 -14.66 6.62 11.71
N GLY A 11 -14.13 5.66 10.95
CA GLY A 11 -14.91 4.60 10.33
C GLY A 11 -14.04 3.54 9.69
N MET A 12 -14.69 2.47 9.22
CA MET A 12 -14.08 1.41 8.43
C MET A 12 -14.91 1.20 7.15
N ILE A 13 -14.24 1.10 6.02
CA ILE A 13 -14.86 0.77 4.73
C ILE A 13 -14.34 -0.61 4.31
N GLN A 14 -15.21 -1.48 3.79
CA GLN A 14 -14.76 -2.74 3.21
C GLN A 14 -13.93 -2.50 1.96
N ALA A 15 -12.85 -3.26 1.80
CA ALA A 15 -12.08 -3.25 0.57
C ALA A 15 -12.80 -4.10 -0.48
N GLU A 16 -12.61 -3.73 -1.74
CA GLU A 16 -13.15 -4.52 -2.84
C GLU A 16 -12.37 -5.84 -2.96
N PRO A 17 -13.04 -6.97 -3.28
CA PRO A 17 -12.32 -8.21 -3.56
C PRO A 17 -11.28 -8.02 -4.68
N GLY A 18 -10.04 -8.43 -4.43
CA GLY A 18 -8.93 -8.22 -5.36
C GLY A 18 -8.06 -6.99 -5.04
N THR A 19 -8.34 -6.27 -3.94
CA THR A 19 -7.43 -5.23 -3.41
C THR A 19 -6.28 -5.85 -2.63
N TYR A 20 -5.04 -5.52 -3.00
CA TYR A 20 -3.82 -6.04 -2.37
C TYR A 20 -2.88 -4.91 -1.97
N LEU A 21 -2.37 -4.95 -0.75
CA LEU A 21 -1.19 -4.17 -0.38
C LEU A 21 0.05 -4.93 -0.86
N VAL A 22 0.98 -4.24 -1.50
CA VAL A 22 2.10 -4.88 -2.18
C VAL A 22 3.45 -4.28 -1.78
N HIS A 23 4.41 -5.17 -1.60
CA HIS A 23 5.82 -4.84 -1.50
C HIS A 23 6.55 -5.41 -2.70
N ALA A 24 7.30 -4.54 -3.39
CA ALA A 24 8.04 -4.92 -4.59
C ALA A 24 9.53 -5.06 -4.30
N TYR A 25 10.05 -6.26 -4.55
CA TYR A 25 11.46 -6.62 -4.47
C TYR A 25 12.03 -6.66 -5.88
N PHE A 26 13.13 -5.94 -6.08
CA PHE A 26 13.75 -5.79 -7.40
C PHE A 26 15.09 -6.50 -7.34
N ASP A 27 15.20 -7.56 -8.12
CA ASP A 27 16.44 -8.31 -8.37
C ASP A 27 16.81 -8.08 -9.85
N ASP A 28 18.09 -8.18 -10.21
CA ASP A 28 18.72 -7.60 -11.41
C ASP A 28 17.91 -7.72 -12.73
N ASN A 29 17.08 -8.76 -12.89
CA ASN A 29 16.15 -8.89 -14.02
C ASN A 29 14.68 -9.16 -13.65
N GLN A 30 14.34 -9.34 -12.37
CA GLN A 30 13.00 -9.74 -11.94
C GLN A 30 12.41 -8.79 -10.91
N VAL A 31 11.08 -8.66 -10.92
CA VAL A 31 10.33 -7.97 -9.87
C VAL A 31 9.45 -9.01 -9.20
N ASP A 32 9.66 -9.22 -7.91
CA ASP A 32 8.78 -10.06 -7.10
C ASP A 32 7.82 -9.18 -6.29
N LEU A 33 6.54 -9.54 -6.32
CA LEU A 33 5.47 -8.79 -5.66
C LEU A 33 4.89 -9.64 -4.53
N VAL A 34 5.22 -9.26 -3.30
CA VAL A 34 4.62 -9.86 -2.11
C VAL A 34 3.31 -9.15 -1.81
N LYS A 35 2.20 -9.89 -1.89
CA LYS A 35 0.84 -9.36 -1.73
C LYS A 35 0.24 -9.72 -0.37
N ALA A 36 -0.30 -8.73 0.32
CA ALA A 36 -1.15 -8.89 1.49
C ALA A 36 -2.60 -8.52 1.13
N ASN A 37 -3.57 -9.36 1.50
CA ASN A 37 -4.98 -9.06 1.28
C ASN A 37 -5.39 -7.84 2.11
N VAL A 38 -5.99 -6.84 1.46
CA VAL A 38 -6.63 -5.72 2.15
C VAL A 38 -8.06 -6.15 2.46
N VAL A 39 -8.41 -6.21 3.75
CA VAL A 39 -9.77 -6.56 4.20
C VAL A 39 -10.66 -5.33 4.35
N GLY A 40 -10.07 -4.15 4.41
CA GLY A 40 -10.78 -2.89 4.58
C GLY A 40 -9.86 -1.69 4.62
N TRP A 41 -10.45 -0.54 4.89
CA TRP A 41 -9.79 0.75 5.01
C TRP A 41 -10.19 1.39 6.32
N GLN A 42 -9.21 1.78 7.13
CA GLN A 42 -9.42 2.59 8.31
C GLN A 42 -9.36 4.07 7.93
N ILE A 43 -10.37 4.85 8.34
CA ILE A 43 -10.37 6.30 8.19
C ILE A 43 -9.83 6.92 9.49
N GLY A 44 -8.67 7.56 9.42
CA GLY A 44 -8.09 8.32 10.52
C GLY A 44 -8.79 9.65 10.78
N SER A 45 -8.55 10.26 11.94
CA SER A 45 -9.11 11.57 12.30
C SER A 45 -8.69 12.69 11.36
N GLU A 46 -7.55 12.52 10.70
CA GLU A 46 -6.98 13.46 9.72
C GLU A 46 -7.43 13.15 8.29
N ARG A 47 -8.45 12.29 8.11
CA ARG A 47 -8.95 11.84 6.80
C ARG A 47 -7.92 11.06 5.99
N ILE A 48 -6.92 10.51 6.66
CA ILE A 48 -5.96 9.57 6.09
C ILE A 48 -6.61 8.19 6.01
N LEU A 49 -6.53 7.56 4.85
CA LEU A 49 -6.95 6.18 4.65
C LEU A 49 -5.76 5.25 4.89
N THR A 50 -5.94 4.24 5.73
CA THR A 50 -4.92 3.22 5.99
C THR A 50 -5.48 1.85 5.64
N PRO A 51 -4.80 1.05 4.81
CA PRO A 51 -5.25 -0.30 4.47
C PRO A 51 -5.21 -1.19 5.72
N LEU A 52 -6.30 -1.91 5.94
CA LEU A 52 -6.38 -2.95 6.96
C LEU A 52 -5.98 -4.28 6.32
N VAL A 53 -4.90 -4.86 6.83
CA VAL A 53 -4.31 -6.12 6.39
C VAL A 53 -4.18 -7.07 7.59
N ILE A 54 -4.06 -8.38 7.31
CA ILE A 54 -3.89 -9.38 8.38
C ILE A 54 -2.56 -9.21 9.11
N ASP A 55 -1.49 -8.91 8.39
CA ASP A 55 -0.21 -8.53 8.98
C ASP A 55 -0.07 -6.99 8.97
N PRO A 56 -0.36 -6.30 10.09
CA PRO A 56 -0.32 -4.86 10.15
C PRO A 56 1.08 -4.28 9.92
N ARG A 57 2.16 -5.07 10.04
CA ARG A 57 3.52 -4.59 9.78
C ARG A 57 3.69 -4.17 8.32
N ALA A 58 3.01 -4.85 7.39
CA ALA A 58 3.05 -4.54 5.98
C ALA A 58 2.49 -3.12 5.66
N ALA A 59 1.52 -2.65 6.46
CA ALA A 59 0.94 -1.31 6.32
C ALA A 59 1.67 -0.24 7.16
N MET A 60 2.67 -0.61 7.95
CA MET A 60 3.42 0.29 8.82
C MET A 60 4.77 0.73 8.23
N ASP A 61 5.19 0.18 7.09
CA ASP A 61 6.35 0.67 6.35
C ASP A 61 6.12 2.11 5.83
N GLU A 62 7.22 2.86 5.67
CA GLU A 62 7.19 4.29 5.31
C GLU A 62 6.47 4.55 3.97
N THR A 63 6.54 3.61 3.04
CA THR A 63 5.85 3.69 1.76
C THR A 63 5.16 2.36 1.47
N TRP A 64 3.84 2.41 1.29
CA TRP A 64 3.05 1.25 0.88
C TRP A 64 2.34 1.53 -0.44
N PHE A 65 2.15 0.48 -1.21
CA PHE A 65 1.42 0.50 -2.47
C PHE A 65 0.23 -0.45 -2.39
N VAL A 66 -0.90 -0.06 -2.97
CA VAL A 66 -2.09 -0.89 -3.08
C VAL A 66 -2.45 -1.07 -4.54
N ILE A 67 -2.61 -2.32 -4.97
CA ILE A 67 -3.18 -2.69 -6.26
C ILE A 67 -4.68 -2.87 -6.07
N HIS A 68 -5.48 -2.16 -6.86
CA HIS A 68 -6.93 -2.25 -6.91
C HIS A 68 -7.39 -3.34 -7.90
N PRO A 69 -8.65 -3.82 -7.81
CA PRO A 69 -9.16 -4.86 -8.68
C PRO A 69 -9.16 -4.50 -10.17
N ASP A 70 -9.25 -3.20 -10.47
CA ASP A 70 -9.16 -2.66 -11.82
C ASP A 70 -7.73 -2.55 -12.35
N GLY A 71 -6.73 -2.94 -11.55
CA GLY A 71 -5.31 -2.93 -11.90
C GLY A 71 -4.59 -1.63 -11.55
N ARG A 72 -5.29 -0.58 -11.11
CA ARG A 72 -4.66 0.66 -10.68
C ARG A 72 -3.80 0.45 -9.44
N VAL A 73 -2.72 1.22 -9.34
CA VAL A 73 -1.85 1.23 -8.16
C VAL A 73 -1.95 2.59 -7.49
N GLU A 74 -2.08 2.59 -6.16
CA GLU A 74 -2.08 3.81 -5.33
C GLU A 74 -1.02 3.71 -4.24
N CYS A 75 -0.39 4.84 -3.94
CA CYS A 75 0.61 4.98 -2.89
C CYS A 75 0.08 5.83 -1.73
N ASN A 76 0.61 5.62 -0.53
CA ASN A 76 0.29 6.43 0.64
C ASN A 76 0.70 7.90 0.54
N ASP A 77 1.59 8.24 -0.40
CA ASP A 77 2.03 9.61 -0.69
C ASP A 77 1.12 10.36 -1.69
N GLY A 78 0.06 9.71 -2.19
CA GLY A 78 -0.91 10.29 -3.12
C GLY A 78 -0.58 10.08 -4.60
N ARG A 79 0.55 9.44 -4.95
CA ARG A 79 0.80 9.01 -6.33
C ARG A 79 -0.13 7.85 -6.72
N CYS A 80 -0.46 7.81 -8.01
CA CYS A 80 -1.28 6.76 -8.59
C CYS A 80 -0.82 6.40 -10.01
N TRP A 81 -1.06 5.15 -10.38
CA TRP A 81 -0.75 4.60 -11.70
C TRP A 81 -1.96 3.88 -12.26
N ASN A 82 -2.11 3.93 -13.58
CA ASN A 82 -3.23 3.27 -14.27
C ASN A 82 -3.11 1.74 -14.24
N ASP A 83 -1.88 1.23 -14.15
CA ASP A 83 -1.56 -0.18 -14.17
C ASP A 83 -0.24 -0.48 -13.42
N VAL A 84 -0.05 -1.77 -13.12
CA VAL A 84 1.10 -2.31 -12.38
C VAL A 84 2.41 -2.14 -13.16
N ASP A 85 2.38 -2.25 -14.49
CA ASP A 85 3.59 -2.16 -15.32
C ASP A 85 4.17 -0.73 -15.31
N SER A 86 3.30 0.27 -15.45
CA SER A 86 3.65 1.69 -15.38
C SER A 86 4.27 2.03 -14.02
N TRP A 87 3.68 1.52 -12.94
CA TRP A 87 4.23 1.65 -11.59
C TRP A 87 5.62 1.00 -11.45
N ILE A 88 5.79 -0.24 -11.91
CA ILE A 88 7.08 -0.94 -11.86
C ILE A 88 8.16 -0.19 -12.63
N VAL A 89 7.84 0.33 -13.82
CA VAL A 89 8.80 1.11 -14.63
C VAL A 89 9.27 2.37 -13.89
N GLU A 90 8.36 3.08 -13.24
CA GLU A 90 8.71 4.26 -12.44
C GLU A 90 9.57 3.88 -11.22
N GLU A 91 9.19 2.86 -10.47
CA GLU A 91 9.94 2.39 -9.30
C GLU A 91 11.35 1.91 -9.67
N ARG A 92 11.51 1.23 -10.83
CA ARG A 92 12.84 0.89 -11.38
C ARG A 92 13.69 2.12 -11.62
N ARG A 93 13.08 3.17 -12.18
CA ARG A 93 13.78 4.43 -12.47
C ARG A 93 14.21 5.12 -11.17
N LEU A 94 13.29 5.27 -10.22
CA LEU A 94 13.58 5.93 -8.94
C LEU A 94 14.69 5.23 -8.14
N ARG A 95 14.70 3.89 -8.12
CA ARG A 95 15.76 3.12 -7.44
C ARG A 95 17.11 3.22 -8.13
N ARG A 96 17.12 3.28 -9.47
CA ARG A 96 18.35 3.51 -10.24
C ARG A 96 18.92 4.91 -10.00
N ASP A 97 18.05 5.92 -9.94
CA ASP A 97 18.45 7.31 -9.72
C ASP A 97 18.97 7.54 -8.28
N ALA A 98 18.63 6.65 -7.34
CA ALA A 98 19.05 6.71 -5.94
C ALA A 98 20.32 5.90 -5.60
N ALA A 99 20.81 5.07 -6.53
CA ALA A 99 22.01 4.22 -6.37
C ALA A 99 23.26 4.88 -6.97
#